data_AF-A0A1F3KGR1-F1
#
_entry.id   AF-A0A1F3KGR1-F1
#
_cell.length_a   1.000
_cell.length_b   1.000
_cell.length_c   1.000
_cell.angle_alpha   90.00
_cell.angle_beta   90.00
_cell.angle_gamma   90.00
#
_symmetry.space_group_name_H-M   'P 1'
#
loop_
_entity.id
_entity.type
_entity.pdbx_description
1 polymer ?
#
loop_
_entity_poly.entity_id
_entity_poly.type
_entity_poly.pdbx_seq_one_letter_code
_entity_poly.pdbx_strand_id
1 'polypeptide(L)' 'MEKEQTYSEAYAELEQIVGDIENATVEIEELSLKVKRAAWLLKFCREKLLRTEADVNDALGKVTDPKEG' A
#
# COMPACT_ATOMS: atom_id res chain seq x y z
N MET A 1 -20.26 -4.11 8.95
CA MET A 1 -19.46 -4.14 7.71
C MET A 1 -18.12 -3.54 8.05
N GLU A 2 -17.05 -4.34 8.03
CA GLU A 2 -15.70 -3.81 8.16
C GLU A 2 -15.37 -3.02 6.89
N LYS A 3 -14.97 -1.74 7.05
CA LYS A 3 -14.45 -0.96 5.93
C LYS A 3 -13.07 -1.51 5.59
N GLU A 4 -12.91 -1.98 4.36
CA GLU A 4 -11.60 -2.33 3.84
C GLU A 4 -10.72 -1.07 3.80
N GLN A 5 -9.52 -1.14 4.38
CA GLN A 5 -8.58 -0.02 4.39
C GLN A 5 -8.23 0.37 2.94
N THR A 6 -8.19 1.67 2.64
CA THR A 6 -7.78 2.17 1.32
C THR A 6 -6.27 2.32 1.23
N TYR A 7 -5.74 2.45 0.00
CA TYR A 7 -4.31 2.72 -0.20
C TYR A 7 -3.87 4.00 0.51
N SER A 8 -4.63 5.09 0.36
CA SER A 8 -4.29 6.39 0.95
C SER A 8 -4.28 6.34 2.48
N GLU A 9 -5.24 5.63 3.09
CA GLU A 9 -5.26 5.44 4.54
C GLU A 9 -4.07 4.60 5.01
N ALA A 10 -3.74 3.51 4.30
CA ALA A 10 -2.60 2.67 4.64
C ALA A 10 -1.26 3.42 4.47
N TYR A 11 -1.15 4.27 3.45
CA TYR A 11 0.04 5.08 3.21
C TYR A 11 0.22 6.14 4.29
N ALA A 12 -0.85 6.87 4.65
CA ALA A 12 -0.81 7.86 5.72
C ALA A 12 -0.42 7.24 7.08
N GLU A 13 -0.95 6.05 7.39
CA GLU A 13 -0.56 5.31 8.59
C GLU A 13 0.92 4.90 8.56
N LEU A 14 1.42 4.48 7.40
CA LEU A 14 2.83 4.12 7.22
C LEU A 14 3.75 5.33 7.43
N GLU A 15 3.41 6.49 6.85
CA GLU A 15 4.15 7.74 7.04
C GLU A 15 4.19 8.15 8.51
N GLN A 16 3.06 8.01 9.22
CA GLN A 16 3.00 8.29 10.64
C GLN A 16 3.91 7.36 11.44
N ILE A 17 3.89 6.05 11.17
CA ILE A 17 4.75 5.08 11.85
C ILE A 17 6.23 5.40 11.61
N VAL A 18 6.61 5.71 10.37
CA VAL A 18 7.99 6.07 10.03
C VAL A 18 8.39 7.34 10.78
N GLY A 19 7.54 8.37 10.77
CA GLY A 19 7.80 9.61 11.50
C GLY A 19 7.96 9.39 13.00
N ASP A 20 7.13 8.56 13.62
CA ASP A 20 7.25 8.24 15.04
C ASP A 20 8.59 7.55 15.36
N ILE A 21 9.02 6.62 14.50
CA ILE A 21 10.28 5.89 14.67
C ILE A 21 11.48 6.84 14.48
N GLU A 22 11.47 7.68 13.45
CA GLU A 22 12.55 8.63 13.15
C GLU A 22 12.72 9.69 14.24
N ASN A 23 11.62 10.14 14.84
CA ASN A 23 11.65 11.11 15.93
C ASN A 23 11.94 10.47 17.30
N ALA A 24 12.19 9.16 17.35
CA ALA A 24 12.42 8.40 18.59
C ALA A 24 11.33 8.60 19.65
N THR A 25 10.08 8.84 19.21
CA THR A 25 8.93 9.03 20.11
C THR A 25 8.23 7.72 20.45
N VAL A 26 8.85 6.59 20.12
CA VAL A 26 8.29 5.23 20.28
C VAL A 26 9.06 4.49 21.36
N GLU A 27 8.34 3.96 22.33
CA GLU A 27 8.89 3.11 23.38
C GLU A 27 9.46 1.80 22.80
N ILE A 28 10.49 1.24 23.45
CA ILE A 28 11.20 0.06 22.96
C ILE A 28 10.25 -1.14 22.77
N GLU A 29 9.28 -1.35 23.67
CA GLU A 29 8.29 -2.41 23.52
C GLU A 29 7.34 -2.18 22.33
N GLU A 30 6.99 -0.92 22.04
CA GLU A 30 6.11 -0.55 20.94
C GLU A 30 6.81 -0.57 19.57
N LEU A 31 8.13 -0.38 19.55
CA LEU A 31 8.93 -0.36 18.32
C LEU A 31 8.74 -1.65 17.52
N SER A 32 8.78 -2.81 18.19
CA SER A 32 8.56 -4.11 17.55
C SER A 32 7.18 -4.21 16.89
N LEU A 33 6.14 -3.66 17.53
CA LEU A 33 4.77 -3.67 17.02
C LEU A 33 4.62 -2.73 15.83
N LYS A 34 5.17 -1.51 15.93
CA LYS A 34 5.14 -0.53 14.84
C LYS A 34 5.89 -1.02 13.61
N VAL A 35 7.05 -1.64 13.77
CA VAL A 35 7.82 -2.23 12.66
C VAL A 35 7.02 -3.35 11.97
N LYS A 36 6.37 -4.24 12.74
CA LYS A 36 5.51 -5.28 12.16
C LYS A 36 4.32 -4.68 11.40
N ARG A 37 3.69 -3.63 11.94
CA ARG A 37 2.60 -2.92 11.28
C ARG A 37 3.06 -2.25 10.00
N ALA A 38 4.19 -1.56 10.01
CA ALA A 38 4.79 -0.96 8.83
C ALA A 38 5.10 -2.00 7.73
N ALA A 39 5.66 -3.16 8.11
CA ALA A 39 5.91 -4.25 7.17
C ALA A 39 4.61 -4.79 6.53
N TRP A 40 3.53 -4.89 7.30
CA TRP A 40 2.22 -5.27 6.79
C TRP A 40 1.66 -4.21 5.84
N LEU A 41 1.72 -2.93 6.21
CA LEU A 41 1.25 -1.80 5.39
C LEU A 41 2.01 -1.73 4.06
N LEU A 42 3.33 -1.92 4.07
CA LEU A 42 4.15 -1.97 2.86
C LEU A 42 3.69 -3.08 1.91
N LYS A 43 3.44 -4.28 2.45
CA LYS A 43 2.92 -5.40 1.65
C LYS A 43 1.55 -5.06 1.06
N PHE A 44 0.65 -4.53 1.86
CA PHE A 44 -0.69 -4.12 1.44
C PHE A 44 -0.63 -3.07 0.31
N CYS A 45 0.16 -2.01 0.49
CA CYS A 45 0.34 -0.95 -0.50
C CYS A 45 0.89 -1.51 -1.82
N ARG A 46 1.89 -2.40 -1.76
CA ARG A 46 2.45 -3.06 -2.94
C ARG A 46 1.41 -3.90 -3.68
N GLU A 47 0.61 -4.68 -2.97
CA GLU A 47 -0.44 -5.50 -3.57
C GLU A 47 -1.51 -4.65 -4.26
N LYS A 48 -1.92 -3.53 -3.67
CA LYS A 48 -2.86 -2.59 -4.31
C LYS A 48 -2.27 -2.00 -5.58
N LEU A 49 -1.00 -1.56 -5.56
CA LEU A 49 -0.32 -1.03 -6.74
C LEU A 49 -0.24 -2.05 -7.88
N LEU A 50 0.17 -3.29 -7.57
CA LEU A 50 0.25 -4.36 -8.58
C LEU A 50 -1.12 -4.69 -9.19
N ARG A 51 -2.17 -4.69 -8.37
CA ARG A 51 -3.55 -4.84 -8.87
C ARG A 51 -3.95 -3.69 -9.79
N THR A 52 -3.71 -2.46 -9.37
CA THR A 52 -4.02 -1.28 -10.18
C THR A 52 -3.25 -1.27 -11.49
N GLU A 53 -1.96 -1.64 -11.47
CA GLU A 53 -1.15 -1.78 -12.68
C GLU A 53 -1.72 -2.84 -13.62
N ALA A 54 -2.10 -4.00 -13.10
CA ALA A 54 -2.72 -5.07 -13.89
C ALA A 54 -4.06 -4.63 -14.52
N ASP A 55 -4.90 -3.94 -13.75
CA ASP A 55 -6.20 -3.41 -14.21
C ASP A 55 -6.01 -2.36 -15.30
N VAL A 56 -5.03 -1.45 -15.14
CA VAL A 56 -4.68 -0.46 -16.17
C VAL A 56 -4.17 -1.14 -17.43
N ASN A 57 -3.28 -2.13 -17.30
CA ASN A 57 -2.75 -2.86 -18.44
C ASN A 57 -3.82 -3.65 -19.19
N ASP A 58 -4.77 -4.28 -18.48
CA ASP A 58 -5.93 -4.95 -19.09
C ASP A 58 -6.86 -3.95 -19.81
N ALA A 59 -7.12 -2.79 -19.19
CA ALA A 59 -7.92 -1.75 -19.80
C ALA A 59 -7.26 -1.18 -21.07
N LEU A 60 -5.95 -0.93 -21.04
CA LEU A 60 -5.20 -0.44 -22.19
C LEU A 60 -5.02 -1.50 -23.27
N GLY A 61 -4.75 -2.75 -22.90
CA GLY A 61 -4.65 -3.88 -23.83
C GLY A 61 -5.94 -4.12 -24.62
N LYS A 62 -7.11 -3.89 -24.00
CA LYS A 62 -8.42 -3.90 -24.68
C LYS A 62 -8.64 -2.70 -25.61
N VAL A 63 -7.96 -1.57 -25.37
CA VAL A 63 -8.04 -0.36 -26.21
C VAL A 63 -7.07 -0.45 -27.40
N THR A 64 -5.96 -1.16 -27.25
CA THR A 64 -4.94 -1.33 -28.30
C THR A 64 -5.04 -2.67 -29.02
N ASP A 65 -6.23 -3.24 -29.17
CA ASP A 65 -6.47 -4.41 -30.02
C ASP A 65 -6.66 -3.89 -31.47
N PRO A 66 -5.60 -3.85 -32.31
CA PRO A 66 -5.82 -3.61 -33.73
C PRO A 66 -6.33 -4.94 -34.25
N LYS A 67 -7.64 -5.13 -34.24
CA LYS A 67 -8.26 -6.02 -35.22
C LYS A 67 -8.09 -5.38 -36.59
N GLU A 68 -6.87 -5.35 -37.09
CA GLU A 68 -6.58 -5.22 -38.50
C GLU A 68 -6.35 -6.63 -39.05
N GLY A 69 -7.26 -7.05 -39.93
CA GLY A 69 -7.02 -8.08 -40.95
C GLY A 69 -7.01 -9.53 -40.48
#